data_AF-A0A024GKG4-F1
#
_entry.id   AF-A0A024GKG4-F1
#
_cell.length_a   1.000
_cell.length_b   1.000
_cell.length_c   1.000
_cell.angle_alpha   90.00
_cell.angle_beta   90.00
_cell.angle_gamma   90.00
#
_symmetry.space_group_name_H-M   'P 1'
#
loop_
_entity.id
_entity.type
_entity.pdbx_description
1 polymer ?
#
loop_
_entity_poly.entity_id
_entity_poly.type
_entity_poly.pdbx_seq_one_letter_code
_entity_poly.pdbx_strand_id
1 'polypeptide(L)'
;MLSRSTIEEHLSQRLPSEYRITTDTIDYINECVTEFVRITAEEANRLAELGASKEQFRVQESHLITAANNLALHTLLPDVESQRQTNRQIQNTKRKRDRAKMSGSEELIVEQKKLFELASNKAKSEGWQ
;
A
#
# COMPACT_ATOMS: atom_id res chain seq x y z
N MET A 1 -4.78 6.13 -14.74
CA MET A 1 -5.90 7.08 -14.64
C MET A 1 -6.72 6.74 -13.42
N LEU A 2 -7.18 7.75 -12.68
CA LEU A 2 -8.09 7.54 -11.57
C LEU A 2 -9.49 7.24 -12.11
N SER A 3 -10.26 6.44 -11.38
CA SER A 3 -11.65 6.20 -11.76
C SER A 3 -12.48 7.48 -11.58
N ARG A 4 -13.50 7.68 -12.41
CA ARG A 4 -14.43 8.82 -12.27
C ARG A 4 -14.97 8.93 -10.86
N SER A 5 -15.43 7.82 -10.29
CA SER A 5 -15.97 7.77 -8.93
C SER A 5 -14.95 8.19 -7.87
N THR A 6 -13.67 7.83 -8.04
CA THR A 6 -12.60 8.27 -7.11
C THR A 6 -12.42 9.78 -7.14
N ILE A 7 -12.47 10.40 -8.32
CA ILE A 7 -12.33 11.86 -8.46
C ILE A 7 -13.56 12.56 -7.87
N GLU A 8 -14.77 12.09 -8.19
CA GLU A 8 -16.03 12.61 -7.64
C GLU A 8 -16.07 12.54 -6.11
N GLU A 9 -15.72 11.38 -5.54
CA GLU A 9 -15.63 11.18 -4.09
C GLU A 9 -14.62 12.15 -3.46
N HIS A 10 -13.43 12.29 -4.06
CA HIS A 10 -12.41 13.19 -3.53
C HIS A 10 -12.83 14.67 -3.57
N LEU A 11 -13.48 15.10 -4.65
CA LEU A 11 -13.96 16.46 -4.81
C LEU A 11 -15.12 16.79 -3.87
N SER A 12 -16.09 15.87 -3.71
CA SER A 12 -17.20 16.05 -2.78
C SER A 12 -16.78 16.12 -1.30
N GLN A 13 -15.64 15.54 -0.93
CA GLN A 13 -15.06 15.68 0.40
C GLN A 13 -14.38 17.04 0.63
N ARG A 14 -13.99 17.74 -0.45
CA ARG A 14 -13.19 18.98 -0.40
C ARG A 14 -13.99 20.22 -0.74
N LEU A 15 -15.05 20.08 -1.54
CA LEU A 15 -15.91 21.16 -1.99
C LEU A 15 -17.22 21.16 -1.20
N PRO A 16 -17.79 22.35 -0.90
CA PRO A 16 -19.12 22.45 -0.34
C PRO A 16 -20.18 21.76 -1.20
N SER A 17 -21.23 21.23 -0.58
CA SER A 17 -22.29 20.46 -1.25
C SER A 17 -23.13 21.29 -2.21
N GLU A 18 -23.04 22.62 -2.16
CA GLU A 18 -23.72 23.52 -3.10
C GLU A 18 -23.09 23.50 -4.50
N TYR A 19 -21.84 23.04 -4.63
CA TYR A 19 -21.16 23.01 -5.91
C TYR A 19 -21.52 21.76 -6.72
N ARG A 20 -22.05 21.98 -7.92
CA ARG A 20 -22.25 20.91 -8.89
C ARG A 20 -20.95 20.64 -9.65
N ILE A 21 -20.38 19.46 -9.46
CA ILE A 21 -19.24 18.98 -10.24
C ILE A 21 -19.76 18.49 -11.60
N THR A 22 -19.21 19.02 -12.69
CA THR A 22 -19.59 18.61 -14.04
C THR A 22 -18.73 17.44 -14.53
N THR A 23 -19.24 16.68 -15.49
CA THR A 23 -18.49 15.59 -16.13
C THR A 23 -17.19 16.10 -16.76
N ASP A 24 -17.24 17.22 -17.47
CA ASP A 24 -16.07 17.84 -18.09
C ASP A 24 -15.00 18.20 -17.06
N THR A 25 -15.39 18.73 -15.88
CA THR A 25 -14.45 19.02 -14.79
C THR A 25 -13.69 17.78 -14.34
N ILE A 26 -14.39 16.65 -14.23
CA ILE A 26 -13.76 15.39 -13.82
C ILE A 26 -12.78 14.90 -14.89
N ASP A 27 -13.17 15.01 -16.16
CA ASP A 27 -12.33 14.60 -17.28
C ASP A 27 -11.06 15.47 -17.35
N TYR A 28 -11.16 16.80 -17.19
CA TYR A 28 -10.01 17.70 -17.08
C TYR A 28 -9.10 17.37 -15.88
N ILE A 29 -9.67 17.06 -14.72
CA ILE A 29 -8.87 16.66 -13.55
C ILE A 29 -8.12 15.35 -13.84
N ASN A 30 -8.76 14.41 -14.54
CA ASN A 30 -8.09 13.16 -14.91
C ASN A 30 -6.91 13.42 -15.85
N GLU A 31 -7.07 14.28 -16.85
CA GLU A 31 -5.98 14.73 -17.72
C GLU A 31 -4.83 15.32 -16.90
N CYS A 32 -5.13 16.25 -15.99
CA CYS A 32 -4.16 16.85 -15.07
C CYS A 32 -3.45 15.80 -14.20
N VAL A 33 -4.16 14.78 -13.71
CA VAL A 33 -3.56 13.70 -12.90
C VAL A 33 -2.58 12.88 -13.73
N THR A 34 -2.91 12.56 -14.98
CA THR A 34 -1.96 11.88 -15.87
C THR A 34 -0.73 12.72 -16.17
N GLU A 35 -0.91 14.02 -16.44
CA GLU A 35 0.21 14.91 -16.70
C GLU A 35 1.08 15.09 -15.45
N PHE A 36 0.47 15.19 -14.28
CA PHE A 36 1.16 15.21 -12.99
C PHE A 36 2.03 13.96 -12.79
N VAL A 37 1.49 12.77 -13.06
CA VAL A 37 2.25 11.51 -12.99
C VAL A 37 3.39 11.50 -14.01
N ARG A 38 3.15 11.99 -15.23
CA ARG A 38 4.17 12.06 -16.29
C ARG A 38 5.34 12.95 -15.87
N ILE A 39 5.07 14.20 -15.49
CA ILE A 39 6.10 15.17 -15.07
C ILE A 39 6.89 14.64 -13.87
N THR A 40 6.19 14.08 -12.87
CA THR A 40 6.84 13.54 -11.67
C THR A 40 7.72 12.33 -12.01
N ALA A 41 7.25 11.46 -12.90
CA ALA A 41 8.02 10.29 -13.34
C ALA A 41 9.24 10.68 -14.18
N GLU A 42 9.10 11.65 -15.08
CA GLU A 42 10.20 12.19 -15.89
C GLU A 42 11.31 12.76 -15.00
N GLU A 43 10.97 13.57 -13.99
CA GLU A 43 11.97 14.11 -13.07
C GLU A 43 12.61 13.02 -12.20
N ALA A 44 11.83 12.05 -11.73
CA ALA A 44 12.37 10.92 -10.95
C ALA A 44 13.29 10.01 -11.80
N ASN A 45 12.96 9.81 -13.08
CA ASN A 45 13.80 9.08 -14.04
C ASN A 45 15.11 9.83 -14.28
N ARG A 46 15.05 11.15 -14.53
CA ARG A 46 16.23 12.00 -14.71
C ARG A 46 17.19 11.92 -13.51
N LEU A 47 16.65 11.92 -12.30
CA LEU A 47 17.45 11.76 -11.07
C LEU A 47 18.06 10.36 -10.93
N ALA A 48 17.31 9.32 -11.32
CA ALA A 48 17.81 7.95 -11.33
C ALA A 48 18.91 7.73 -12.37
N GLU A 49 18.80 8.34 -13.54
CA GLU A 49 19.82 8.36 -14.60
C GLU A 49 21.11 9.04 -14.13
N LEU A 50 20.98 10.22 -13.53
CA LEU A 50 22.13 11.02 -13.09
C LEU A 50 23.01 10.28 -12.06
N GLY A 51 22.40 9.46 -11.21
CA GLY A 51 23.09 8.67 -10.19
C GLY A 51 23.59 7.30 -10.66
N ALA A 52 23.28 6.88 -11.89
CA ALA A 52 23.57 5.53 -12.37
C ALA A 52 24.87 5.46 -13.17
N SER A 53 25.72 4.49 -12.84
CA SER A 53 26.94 4.18 -13.63
C SER A 53 26.68 3.21 -14.78
N LYS A 54 25.47 2.65 -14.91
CA LYS A 54 25.08 1.65 -15.91
C LYS A 54 23.91 2.18 -16.74
N GLU A 55 23.83 1.74 -18.00
CA GLU A 55 22.75 2.09 -18.95
C GLU A 55 21.33 1.69 -18.47
N GLN A 56 21.23 0.81 -17.46
CA GLN A 56 19.97 0.48 -16.80
C GLN A 56 19.94 1.10 -15.41
N PHE A 57 19.01 2.03 -15.22
CA PHE A 57 18.72 2.66 -13.93
C PHE A 57 17.32 2.26 -13.45
N ARG A 58 17.11 2.30 -12.13
CA ARG A 58 15.82 1.99 -11.52
C ARG A 58 15.43 3.13 -10.60
N VAL A 59 14.20 3.62 -10.76
CA VAL A 59 13.64 4.62 -9.86
C VAL A 59 13.52 4.03 -8.45
N GLN A 60 14.17 4.71 -7.51
CA GLN A 60 14.09 4.44 -6.09
C GLN A 60 13.23 5.50 -5.42
N GLU A 61 12.82 5.19 -4.19
CA GLU A 61 11.99 6.06 -3.37
C GLU A 61 12.66 7.43 -3.10
N SER A 62 13.98 7.44 -2.91
CA SER A 62 14.79 8.66 -2.74
C SER A 62 14.70 9.59 -3.96
N HIS A 63 14.63 9.04 -5.18
CA HIS A 63 14.49 9.82 -6.40
C HIS A 63 13.11 10.49 -6.45
N LEU A 64 12.05 9.81 -6.00
CA LEU A 64 10.71 10.39 -5.92
C LEU A 64 10.62 11.52 -4.88
N ILE A 65 11.23 11.35 -3.70
CA ILE A 65 11.27 12.41 -2.67
C ILE A 65 12.03 13.64 -3.20
N THR A 66 13.15 13.43 -3.88
CA THR A 66 13.94 14.51 -4.46
C THR A 66 13.21 15.20 -5.62
N ALA A 67 12.54 14.43 -6.49
CA ALA A 67 11.69 14.95 -7.56
C ALA A 67 10.55 15.81 -6.99
N ALA A 68 9.87 15.34 -5.94
CA ALA A 68 8.82 16.10 -5.28
C ALA A 68 9.32 17.42 -4.69
N ASN A 69 10.54 17.44 -4.12
CA ASN A 69 11.17 18.70 -3.68
C ASN A 69 11.47 19.64 -4.86
N ASN A 70 12.03 19.12 -5.96
CA ASN A 70 12.34 19.90 -7.16
C ASN A 70 11.09 20.50 -7.81
N LEU A 71 9.97 19.78 -7.76
CA LEU A 71 8.67 20.20 -8.29
C LEU A 71 7.84 21.03 -7.30
N ALA A 72 8.45 21.47 -6.18
CA ALA A 72 7.80 22.26 -5.13
C ALA A 72 6.58 21.58 -4.46
N LEU A 73 6.49 20.24 -4.51
CA LEU A 73 5.42 19.42 -3.90
C LEU A 73 5.68 19.11 -2.40
N HIS A 74 6.46 19.93 -1.73
CA HIS A 74 6.89 19.75 -0.34
C HIS A 74 5.74 19.56 0.65
N THR A 75 4.57 20.16 0.39
CA THR A 75 3.37 20.04 1.22
C THR A 75 2.80 18.61 1.24
N LEU A 76 3.08 17.80 0.22
CA LEU A 76 2.61 16.41 0.12
C LEU A 76 3.55 15.41 0.80
N LEU A 77 4.80 15.80 1.06
CA LEU A 77 5.83 14.89 1.60
C LEU A 77 5.48 14.27 2.96
N PRO A 78 4.88 14.99 3.93
CA PRO A 78 4.47 14.40 5.21
C PRO A 78 3.45 13.26 5.05
N ASP A 79 2.47 13.44 4.16
CA ASP A 79 1.44 12.45 3.91
C ASP A 79 2.02 11.21 3.20
N VAL A 80 2.93 11.43 2.24
CA VAL A 80 3.67 10.37 1.57
C VAL A 80 4.51 9.54 2.56
N GLU A 81 5.18 10.20 3.50
CA GLU A 81 5.95 9.54 4.55
C GLU A 81 5.08 8.68 5.47
N SER A 82 3.94 9.22 5.91
CA SER A 82 2.97 8.50 6.72
C SER A 82 2.46 7.24 6.00
N GLN A 83 2.06 7.38 4.73
CA GLN A 83 1.58 6.26 3.93
C GLN A 83 2.68 5.22 3.68
N ARG A 84 3.93 5.64 3.52
CA ARG A 84 5.07 4.74 3.41
C ARG A 84 5.26 3.87 4.64
N GLN A 85 5.17 4.45 5.83
CA GLN A 85 5.30 3.70 7.08
C GLN A 85 4.21 2.65 7.20
N THR A 86 2.97 3.03 6.90
CA THR A 86 1.82 2.11 6.84
C THR A 86 2.07 0.96 5.86
N ASN A 87 2.52 1.26 4.64
CA ASN A 87 2.83 0.24 3.63
C ASN A 87 3.93 -0.73 4.08
N ARG A 88 4.99 -0.22 4.73
CA ARG A 88 6.07 -1.07 5.29
C ARG A 88 5.56 -2.00 6.39
N GLN A 89 4.68 -1.51 7.25
CA GLN A 89 4.05 -2.33 8.30
C GLN A 89 3.19 -3.45 7.68
N ILE A 90 2.35 -3.13 6.68
CA ILE A 90 1.52 -4.11 5.97
C ILE A 90 2.39 -5.19 5.29
N GLN A 91 3.49 -4.80 4.66
CA GLN A 91 4.40 -5.77 4.05
C GLN A 91 5.07 -6.68 5.09
N ASN A 92 5.45 -6.14 6.24
CA ASN A 92 6.05 -6.93 7.32
C ASN A 92 5.05 -7.92 7.94
N THR A 93 3.79 -7.53 8.15
CA THR A 93 2.75 -8.43 8.65
C THR A 93 2.43 -9.53 7.65
N LYS A 94 2.37 -9.21 6.36
CA LYS A 94 2.21 -10.21 5.29
C LYS A 94 3.36 -11.22 5.29
N ARG A 95 4.62 -10.76 5.35
CA ARG A 95 5.80 -11.65 5.43
C ARG A 95 5.78 -12.55 6.66
N LYS A 96 5.35 -12.04 7.82
CA LYS A 96 5.19 -12.86 9.04
C LYS A 96 4.12 -13.94 8.84
N ARG A 97 2.98 -13.60 8.24
CA ARG A 97 1.92 -14.56 7.91
C ARG A 97 2.40 -15.63 6.94
N ASP A 98 3.13 -15.25 5.90
CA ASP A 98 3.66 -16.18 4.89
C ASP A 98 4.70 -17.13 5.51
N ARG A 99 5.59 -16.62 6.37
CA ARG A 99 6.52 -17.46 7.14
C ARG A 99 5.80 -18.44 8.07
N ALA A 100 4.73 -17.99 8.75
CA ALA A 100 3.94 -18.86 9.61
C ALA A 100 3.25 -20.00 8.82
N LYS A 101 2.85 -19.75 7.56
CA LYS A 101 2.29 -20.79 6.68
C LYS A 101 3.33 -21.79 6.16
N MET A 102 4.59 -21.37 6.02
CA MET A 102 5.67 -22.22 5.51
C MET A 102 6.33 -23.10 6.58
N SER A 103 6.16 -22.77 7.87
CA SER A 103 6.55 -23.62 8.98
C SER A 103 5.54 -24.77 9.15
N GLY A 104 5.59 -25.78 8.28
CA GLY A 104 4.79 -26.99 8.43
C GLY A 104 5.31 -27.87 9.58
N SER A 105 4.61 -28.86 10.09
CA SER A 105 3.17 -29.18 10.17
C SER A 105 3.10 -30.52 10.92
N GLU A 106 4.10 -31.40 10.75
CA GLU A 106 4.08 -32.75 11.32
C GLU A 106 4.15 -32.76 12.84
N GLU A 107 5.16 -32.11 13.43
CA GLU A 107 5.31 -32.01 14.90
C GLU A 107 4.13 -31.27 15.54
N LEU A 108 3.68 -30.19 14.90
CA LEU A 108 2.51 -29.42 15.34
C LEU A 108 1.20 -30.22 15.23
N ILE A 109 1.04 -31.08 14.22
CA ILE A 109 -0.10 -31.99 14.07
C ILE A 109 -0.05 -33.08 15.14
N VAL A 110 1.13 -33.64 15.44
CA VAL A 110 1.30 -34.64 16.51
C VAL A 110 0.94 -34.03 17.86
N GLU A 111 1.41 -32.82 18.14
CA GLU A 111 1.07 -32.10 19.36
C GLU A 111 -0.42 -31.77 19.44
N GLN A 112 -1.02 -31.31 18.33
CA GLN A 112 -2.45 -31.04 18.25
C GLN A 112 -3.30 -32.31 18.51
N LYS A 113 -2.92 -33.45 17.93
CA LYS A 113 -3.59 -34.75 18.17
C LYS A 113 -3.51 -35.16 19.64
N LYS A 114 -2.33 -35.02 20.26
CA LYS A 114 -2.14 -35.31 21.69
C LYS A 114 -3.03 -34.44 22.57
N LEU A 115 -3.15 -33.14 22.26
CA LEU A 115 -4.03 -32.22 22.98
C LEU A 115 -5.51 -32.60 22.82
N PHE A 116 -5.95 -33.02 21.64
CA PHE A 116 -7.32 -33.50 21.43
C PHE A 116 -7.63 -34.79 22.19
N GLU A 117 -6.69 -35.73 22.27
CA GLU A 117 -6.84 -36.94 23.08
C GLU A 117 -6.98 -36.62 24.57
N LEU A 118 -6.13 -35.73 25.09
CA LEU A 118 -6.20 -35.29 26.49
C LEU A 118 -7.54 -34.59 26.79
N ALA A 119 -8.00 -33.71 25.90
CA ALA A 119 -9.27 -33.02 26.05
C ALA A 119 -10.46 -34.00 26.00
N SER A 120 -10.45 -34.97 25.08
CA SER A 120 -11.49 -36.01 24.98
C SER A 120 -11.55 -36.88 26.23
N ASN A 121 -10.39 -37.29 26.75
CA ASN A 121 -10.32 -38.08 27.98
C ASN A 121 -10.84 -37.29 29.19
N LYS A 122 -10.52 -35.99 29.27
CA LYS A 122 -11.04 -35.13 30.33
C LYS A 122 -12.56 -34.96 30.25
N ALA A 123 -13.11 -34.65 29.07
CA ALA A 123 -14.55 -34.52 28.87
C ALA A 123 -15.33 -35.80 29.24
N LYS A 124 -14.78 -36.98 28.91
CA LYS A 124 -15.34 -38.27 29.32
C LYS A 124 -15.30 -38.45 30.84
N SER A 125 -14.22 -38.04 31.50
CA SER A 125 -14.09 -38.13 32.97
C SER A 125 -15.03 -37.18 33.71
N GLU A 126 -15.38 -36.05 33.09
CA GLU A 126 -16.24 -35.02 33.67
C GLU A 126 -17.73 -35.19 33.28
N GLY A 127 -18.09 -36.24 32.56
CA GLY A 127 -19.49 -36.59 32.27
C GLY A 127 -20.18 -35.76 31.18
N TRP A 128 -19.41 -35.11 30.30
CA TRP A 128 -19.96 -34.38 29.16
C TRP A 128 -20.26 -35.37 28.02
N GLN A 129 -21.42 -36.01 28.04
CA GLN A 129 -21.99 -36.74 26.91
C GLN A 129 -23.45 -36.35 26.69
#